data_AF-A0A3E2CKA3-F1
#
_entry.id   AF-A0A3E2CKA3-F1
#
_cell.length_a   1.000
_cell.length_b   1.000
_cell.length_c   1.000
_cell.angle_alpha   90.00
_cell.angle_beta   90.00
_cell.angle_gamma   90.00
#
_symmetry.space_group_name_H-M   'P 1'
#
loop_
_entity.id
_entity.type
_entity.pdbx_description
1 polymer ?
#
loop_
_entity_poly.entity_id
_entity_poly.type
_entity_poly.pdbx_seq_one_letter_code
_entity_poly.pdbx_strand_id
1 'polypeptide(L)' 'LANAANLGIISAGIGVAVFAVIFVGLLVIVPKTSALNVLTRSWASFIMFYAIEVLAILAVIFGGFLTAM' A
#
# COMPACT_ATOMS: atom_id res chain seq x y z
N LEU A 1 -8.90 1.24 23.74
CA LEU A 1 -7.54 0.65 23.64
C LEU A 1 -7.44 -0.03 22.28
N ALA A 2 -6.48 0.37 21.42
CA ALA A 2 -6.29 -0.33 20.15
C ALA A 2 -5.57 -1.65 20.41
N ASN A 3 -6.21 -2.77 20.07
CA ASN A 3 -5.60 -4.10 20.10
C ASN A 3 -4.93 -4.40 18.75
N ALA A 4 -3.97 -5.32 18.70
CA ALA A 4 -3.29 -5.76 17.48
C ALA A 4 -4.24 -6.02 16.28
N ALA A 5 -5.40 -6.64 16.50
CA ALA A 5 -6.42 -6.84 15.46
C ALA A 5 -6.97 -5.51 14.92
N ASN A 6 -7.27 -4.55 15.79
CA ASN A 6 -7.75 -3.22 15.37
C ASN A 6 -6.66 -2.47 14.61
N LEU A 7 -5.40 -2.56 15.05
CA LEU A 7 -4.26 -1.94 14.37
C LEU A 7 -4.03 -2.55 12.98
N GLY A 8 -4.14 -3.88 12.85
CA GLY A 8 -4.03 -4.58 11.57
C GLY A 8 -5.12 -4.17 10.57
N ILE A 9 -6.36 -4.02 11.02
CA ILE A 9 -7.47 -3.54 10.18
C ILE A 9 -7.23 -2.09 9.73
N ILE A 10 -6.80 -1.22 10.63
CA ILE A 10 -6.49 0.18 10.31
C ILE A 10 -5.33 0.26 9.32
N SER A 11 -4.26 -0.51 9.50
CA SER A 11 -3.14 -0.52 8.57
C SER A 11 -3.51 -1.03 7.18
N ALA A 12 -4.32 -2.08 7.09
CA ALA A 12 -4.84 -2.56 5.82
C ALA A 12 -5.72 -1.50 5.13
N GLY A 13 -6.59 -0.83 5.89
CA GLY A 13 -7.39 0.28 5.37
C GLY A 13 -6.54 1.43 4.82
N ILE A 14 -5.45 1.78 5.51
CA ILE A 14 -4.50 2.80 5.05
C ILE A 14 -3.74 2.32 3.80
N GLY A 15 -3.27 1.07 3.78
CA GLY A 15 -2.55 0.49 2.64
C GLY A 15 -3.41 0.47 1.37
N VAL A 16 -4.68 0.07 1.48
CA VAL A 16 -5.67 0.17 0.40
C VAL A 16 -5.84 1.62 -0.07
N ALA A 17 -5.95 2.60 0.84
CA ALA A 17 -6.10 4.00 0.47
C ALA A 17 -4.86 4.55 -0.28
N VAL A 18 -3.65 4.20 0.19
CA VAL A 18 -2.38 4.55 -0.48
C VAL A 18 -2.32 3.94 -1.87
N PHE A 19 -2.65 2.65 -2.00
CA PHE A 19 -2.71 1.98 -3.30
C PHE A 19 -3.70 2.68 -4.24
N ALA A 20 -4.91 3.03 -3.75
CA ALA A 20 -5.92 3.69 -4.56
C ALA A 20 -5.43 5.04 -5.10
N VAL A 21 -4.78 5.86 -4.26
CA VAL A 21 -4.22 7.15 -4.68
C VAL A 21 -3.13 6.97 -5.74
N ILE A 22 -2.19 6.03 -5.51
CA ILE A 22 -1.10 5.75 -6.47
C ILE A 22 -1.68 5.21 -7.78
N PHE A 23 -2.58 4.24 -7.72
CA PHE A 23 -3.16 3.60 -8.90
C PHE A 23 -3.99 4.58 -9.73
N VAL A 24 -4.84 5.38 -9.10
CA VAL A 24 -5.60 6.44 -9.79
C VAL A 24 -4.65 7.49 -10.35
N GLY A 25 -3.63 7.90 -9.59
CA GLY A 25 -2.59 8.82 -10.07
C GLY A 25 -1.89 8.31 -11.32
N LEU A 26 -1.53 7.02 -11.35
CA LEU A 26 -0.96 6.38 -12.55
C LEU A 26 -1.94 6.43 -13.72
N LEU A 27 -3.22 6.14 -13.50
CA LEU A 27 -4.22 6.17 -14.57
C LEU A 27 -4.45 7.56 -15.17
N VAL A 28 -4.39 8.61 -14.35
CA VAL A 28 -4.67 9.99 -14.74
C VAL A 28 -3.44 10.66 -15.35
N ILE A 29 -2.27 10.46 -14.75
CA ILE A 29 -1.06 11.24 -15.07
C ILE A 29 -0.18 10.54 -16.11
N VAL A 30 -0.16 9.20 -16.14
CA VAL A 30 0.78 8.45 -17.00
C VAL A 30 0.21 8.25 -18.41
N PRO A 31 0.91 8.70 -19.47
CA PRO A 31 0.50 8.46 -20.85
C PRO A 31 0.48 6.97 -21.18
N LYS A 32 -0.47 6.53 -22.01
CA LYS A 32 -0.64 5.11 -22.36
C LYS A 32 0.55 4.48 -23.11
N THR A 33 1.36 5.31 -23.76
CA THR A 33 2.60 4.92 -24.46
C THR A 33 3.81 4.77 -23.52
N SER A 34 3.69 5.22 -22.26
CA SER A 34 4.78 5.14 -21.28
C SER A 34 5.01 3.70 -20.81
N ALA A 35 6.28 3.34 -20.60
CA ALA A 35 6.66 2.08 -19.98
C ALA A 35 6.05 1.90 -18.57
N LEU A 36 5.78 3.00 -17.85
CA LEU A 36 5.15 2.98 -16.52
C LEU A 36 3.72 2.44 -16.53
N ASN A 37 3.06 2.42 -17.69
CA ASN A 37 1.73 1.82 -17.86
C ASN A 37 1.75 0.28 -17.62
N VAL A 38 2.94 -0.33 -17.47
CA VAL A 38 3.07 -1.70 -16.96
C VAL A 38 2.47 -1.85 -15.57
N LEU A 39 2.60 -0.83 -14.71
CA LEU A 39 2.14 -0.85 -13.31
C LEU A 39 0.60 -0.89 -13.19
N THR A 40 -0.12 -0.51 -14.24
CA THR A 40 -1.59 -0.57 -14.28
C THR A 40 -2.13 -1.85 -14.92
N ARG A 41 -1.26 -2.78 -15.38
CA ARG A 41 -1.68 -4.11 -15.84
C ARG A 41 -2.05 -4.99 -14.64
N SER A 42 -3.01 -5.91 -14.81
CA SER A 42 -3.63 -6.65 -13.69
C SER A 42 -2.62 -7.23 -12.69
N TRP A 43 -1.68 -8.06 -13.15
CA TRP A 43 -0.68 -8.69 -12.29
C TRP A 43 0.28 -7.70 -11.63
N ALA A 44 0.74 -6.68 -12.35
CA ALA A 44 1.63 -5.67 -11.79
C ALA A 44 0.90 -4.81 -10.74
N SER A 45 -0.35 -4.41 -11.01
CA SER A 45 -1.18 -3.66 -10.07
C SER A 45 -1.50 -4.47 -8.82
N PHE A 46 -1.71 -5.79 -8.97
CA PHE A 46 -1.94 -6.70 -7.85
C PHE A 46 -0.69 -6.86 -6.97
N ILE A 47 0.49 -7.00 -7.58
CA ILE A 47 1.76 -7.03 -6.86
C ILE A 47 2.02 -5.70 -6.16
N MET A 48 1.75 -4.58 -6.82
CA MET A 48 1.88 -3.24 -6.22
C MET A 48 0.99 -3.09 -4.98
N PHE A 49 -0.26 -3.54 -5.06
CA PHE A 49 -1.17 -3.56 -3.92
C PHE A 49 -0.59 -4.37 -2.74
N TYR A 50 -0.19 -5.62 -2.98
CA TYR A 50 0.37 -6.45 -1.91
C TYR A 50 1.70 -5.92 -1.35
N ALA A 51 2.54 -5.31 -2.18
CA ALA A 51 3.76 -4.67 -1.71
C ALA A 51 3.44 -3.54 -0.71
N ILE A 52 2.43 -2.72 -1.00
CA ILE A 52 1.96 -1.66 -0.10
C ILE A 52 1.37 -2.26 1.18
N GLU A 53 0.55 -3.30 1.09
CA GLU A 53 -0.04 -3.97 2.27
C GLU A 53 1.03 -4.59 3.18
N VAL A 54 2.03 -5.25 2.58
CA VAL A 54 3.17 -5.81 3.34
C VAL A 54 3.93 -4.69 4.04
N LEU A 55 4.21 -3.58 3.37
CA LEU A 55 4.88 -2.43 3.99
C LEU A 55 4.04 -1.83 5.13
N ALA A 56 2.72 -1.72 4.96
CA ALA A 56 1.82 -1.21 5.98
C ALA A 56 1.80 -2.10 7.23
N ILE A 57 1.75 -3.43 7.06
CA ILE A 57 1.81 -4.39 8.16
C ILE A 57 3.19 -4.40 8.82
N LEU A 58 4.29 -4.35 8.06
CA LEU A 58 5.63 -4.25 8.62
C LEU A 58 5.77 -2.98 9.48
N ALA A 59 5.25 -1.84 9.02
CA ALA A 59 5.26 -0.60 9.79
C ALA A 59 4.50 -0.73 11.13
N VAL A 60 3.39 -1.45 11.18
CA VAL A 60 2.67 -1.70 12.45
C VAL A 60 3.41 -2.67 13.36
N ILE A 61 3.94 -3.77 12.80
CA ILE A 61 4.69 -4.78 13.57
C ILE A 61 5.95 -4.17 14.20
N PHE A 62 6.69 -3.37 13.42
CA PHE A 62 7.94 -2.74 13.88
C PHE A 62 7.75 -1.35 14.48
N GLY A 63 6.56 -0.75 14.38
CA GLY A 63 6.27 0.56 14.97
C GLY A 63 6.45 0.57 16.48
N GLY A 64 6.00 -0.49 17.17
CA GLY A 64 6.23 -0.67 18.61
C GLY A 64 7.70 -0.88 18.98
N PHE A 65 8.50 -1.46 18.07
CA PHE A 65 9.94 -1.67 18.25
C PHE A 65 10.72 -0.35 18.15
N LEU A 66 10.35 0.54 17.22
CA LEU A 66 10.96 1.86 17.08
C LEU A 66 10.65 2.81 18.25
N THR A 67 9.49 2.65 18.90
CA THR A 67 9.12 3.47 20.08
C THR A 67 9.75 3.01 21.39
N ALA A 68 10.29 1.79 21.43
CA ALA A 68 10.88 1.19 22.63
C ALA A 68 12.40 1.40 22.73
N MET A 69 13.03 1.97 21.70
CA MET A 69 14.42 2.44 21.68
C MET A 69 14.51 3.90 22.09
#